data_AF-A0A7S0UA02-F1
#
_entry.id   AF-A0A7S0UA02-F1
#
_cell.length_a   1.000
_cell.length_b   1.000
_cell.length_c   1.000
_cell.angle_alpha   90.00
_cell.angle_beta   90.00
_cell.angle_gamma   90.00
#
_symmetry.space_group_name_H-M   'P 1'
#
loop_
_entity.id
_entity.type
_entity.pdbx_description
1 polymer ?
#
loop_
_entity_poly.entity_id
_entity_poly.type
_entity_poly.pdbx_seq_one_letter_code
_entity_poly.pdbx_strand_id
1 'polypeptide(L)'
;VAVTNQIELKYANRVLIDVGLCVCLFEMIELGDSLMYQSDSAVHVRAEFTLVVFRPFIGEVLTGKIAKSSPDGLWLSVGFFTDIFVPPHFMQDGTEWDEELKL
;
A
#
# COMPACT_ATOMS: atom_id res chain seq x y z
N VAL A 1 19.56 -13.04 -1.04
CA VAL A 1 19.83 -11.87 -1.90
C VAL A 1 19.06 -11.94 -3.22
N ALA A 2 19.34 -12.91 -4.12
CA ALA A 2 18.63 -12.96 -5.41
C ALA A 2 17.09 -13.13 -5.27
N VAL A 3 16.65 -14.06 -4.41
CA VAL A 3 15.21 -14.29 -4.16
C VAL A 3 14.55 -13.07 -3.52
N THR A 4 15.22 -12.46 -2.54
CA THR A 4 14.81 -11.22 -1.87
C THR A 4 14.51 -10.11 -2.88
N ASN A 5 15.45 -9.85 -3.80
CA ASN A 5 15.28 -8.81 -4.82
C ASN A 5 14.11 -9.10 -5.76
N GLN A 6 13.88 -10.37 -6.13
CA GLN A 6 12.75 -10.75 -6.97
C GLN A 6 11.41 -10.57 -6.25
N ILE A 7 11.35 -10.87 -4.94
CA ILE A 7 10.16 -10.63 -4.13
C ILE A 7 9.88 -9.12 -4.04
N GLU A 8 10.89 -8.30 -3.74
CA GLU A 8 10.72 -6.85 -3.67
C GLU A 8 10.27 -6.26 -5.02
N LEU A 9 10.89 -6.64 -6.13
CA LEU A 9 10.46 -6.19 -7.47
C LEU A 9 9.03 -6.62 -7.81
N LYS A 10 8.61 -7.78 -7.31
CA LYS A 10 7.28 -8.32 -7.57
C LYS A 10 6.21 -7.65 -6.72
N TYR A 11 6.49 -7.34 -5.45
CA TYR A 11 5.46 -6.93 -4.48
C TYR A 11 5.57 -5.48 -4.00
N ALA A 12 6.74 -4.83 -4.04
CA ALA A 12 6.88 -3.47 -3.53
C ALA A 12 5.97 -2.49 -4.28
N ASN A 13 5.31 -1.61 -3.52
CA ASN A 13 4.37 -0.61 -4.02
C ASN A 13 3.21 -1.19 -4.86
N ARG A 14 2.81 -2.44 -4.60
CA ARG A 14 1.63 -3.06 -5.22
C ARG A 14 0.53 -3.29 -4.19
N VAL A 15 -0.70 -3.08 -4.62
CA VAL A 15 -1.89 -3.39 -3.82
C VAL A 15 -2.31 -4.83 -4.11
N LEU A 16 -2.32 -5.65 -3.05
CA LEU A 16 -2.85 -7.01 -3.08
C LEU A 16 -4.30 -7.01 -2.63
N ILE A 17 -5.17 -7.66 -3.41
CA ILE A 17 -6.60 -7.80 -3.11
C ILE A 17 -6.76 -8.51 -1.75
N ASP A 18 -7.68 -8.01 -0.93
CA ASP A 18 -7.97 -8.48 0.44
C ASP A 18 -6.80 -8.40 1.45
N VAL A 19 -5.66 -7.83 1.06
CA VAL A 19 -4.46 -7.70 1.90
C VAL A 19 -4.08 -6.24 2.14
N GLY A 20 -3.90 -5.42 1.10
CA GLY A 20 -3.52 -4.00 1.23
C GLY A 20 -2.31 -3.60 0.38
N LEU A 21 -1.72 -2.44 0.68
CA LEU A 21 -0.55 -1.91 -0.04
C LEU A 21 0.75 -2.49 0.53
N CYS A 22 1.49 -3.24 -0.28
CA CYS A 22 2.78 -3.81 0.11
C CYS A 22 3.89 -2.74 0.10
N VAL A 23 4.59 -2.60 1.23
CA VAL A 23 5.69 -1.64 1.41
C VAL A 23 7.03 -2.29 1.08
N CYS A 24 7.42 -3.31 1.86
CA CYS A 24 8.69 -4.02 1.70
C CYS A 24 8.60 -5.44 2.24
N LEU A 25 9.62 -6.25 1.92
CA LEU A 25 9.81 -7.55 2.53
C LEU A 25 10.22 -7.36 4.00
N PHE A 26 9.54 -8.05 4.93
CA PHE A 26 9.89 -8.03 6.34
C PHE A 26 10.95 -9.10 6.63
N GLU A 27 10.58 -10.37 6.50
CA GLU A 27 11.50 -11.49 6.67
C GLU A 27 11.16 -12.68 5.77
N MET A 28 12.14 -13.54 5.57
CA MET A 28 11.99 -14.80 4.85
C MET A 28 11.89 -15.93 5.87
N ILE A 29 10.76 -16.64 5.87
CA ILE A 29 10.47 -17.72 6.81
C ILE A 29 11.15 -19.00 6.34
N GLU A 30 10.92 -19.39 5.09
CA GLU A 30 11.40 -20.65 4.54
C GLU A 30 11.77 -20.52 3.06
N LEU A 31 12.84 -21.20 2.67
CA LEU A 31 13.24 -21.41 1.28
C LEU A 31 13.24 -22.91 1.03
N GLY A 32 12.32 -23.36 0.17
CA GLY A 32 12.23 -24.75 -0.25
C GLY A 32 13.28 -25.10 -1.30
N ASP A 33 13.19 -26.34 -1.79
CA ASP A 33 14.13 -26.86 -2.79
C ASP A 33 14.03 -26.13 -4.13
N SER A 34 15.19 -26.01 -4.79
CA SER A 34 15.30 -25.45 -6.13
C SER A 34 14.95 -26.50 -7.19
N LEU A 35 13.91 -26.24 -7.96
CA LEU A 35 13.45 -27.08 -9.06
C LEU A 35 13.85 -26.45 -10.40
N MET A 36 14.41 -27.26 -11.30
CA MET A 36 14.62 -26.90 -12.70
C MET A 36 13.63 -27.68 -13.55
N TYR A 37 12.76 -26.98 -14.27
CA TYR A 37 11.86 -27.63 -15.22
C TYR A 37 12.60 -27.89 -16.53
N GLN A 38 12.47 -29.08 -17.12
CA GLN A 38 13.19 -29.41 -18.36
C GLN A 38 12.83 -28.50 -19.55
N SER A 39 11.69 -27.79 -19.47
CA SER A 39 11.22 -26.84 -20.47
C SER A 39 11.71 -25.40 -20.27
N ASP A 40 12.34 -25.09 -19.13
CA ASP A 40 12.75 -23.74 -18.75
C ASP A 40 14.15 -23.77 -18.11
N SER A 41 15.06 -22.93 -18.57
CA SER A 41 16.42 -22.84 -17.99
C SER A 41 16.46 -22.05 -16.68
N ALA A 42 15.32 -21.53 -16.20
CA ALA A 42 15.22 -20.86 -14.92
C ALA A 42 15.07 -21.83 -13.73
N VAL A 43 15.59 -21.38 -12.58
CA VAL A 43 15.45 -22.08 -11.29
C VAL A 43 14.21 -21.57 -10.57
N HIS A 44 13.29 -22.48 -10.27
CA HIS A 44 12.06 -22.20 -9.53
C HIS A 44 12.25 -22.61 -8.08
N VAL A 45 11.97 -21.70 -7.15
CA VAL A 45 12.12 -21.96 -5.72
C VAL A 45 10.83 -21.54 -5.02
N ARG A 46 10.29 -22.43 -4.19
CA ARG A 46 9.18 -22.08 -3.30
C ARG A 46 9.75 -21.29 -2.11
N ALA A 47 9.18 -20.13 -1.82
CA ALA A 47 9.58 -19.32 -0.68
C ALA A 47 8.35 -18.96 0.17
N GLU A 48 8.50 -19.05 1.49
CA GLU A 48 7.55 -18.53 2.47
C GLU A 48 8.17 -17.31 3.14
N PHE A 49 7.43 -16.21 3.18
CA PHE A 49 7.93 -14.91 3.62
C PHE A 49 6.80 -14.03 4.11
N THR A 50 7.13 -12.99 4.86
CA THR A 50 6.18 -11.98 5.34
C THR A 50 6.48 -10.62 4.73
N LEU A 51 5.43 -9.87 4.42
CA LEU A 51 5.54 -8.51 3.87
C LEU A 51 5.02 -7.51 4.90
N VAL A 52 5.66 -6.34 4.95
CA VAL A 52 5.08 -5.16 5.60
C VAL A 52 4.00 -4.62 4.68
N VAL A 53 2.75 -4.60 5.15
CA VAL A 53 1.60 -4.16 4.39
C VAL A 53 0.91 -3.02 5.12
N PHE A 54 0.65 -1.92 4.41
CA PHE A 54 -0.23 -0.86 4.86
C PHE A 54 -1.68 -1.27 4.60
N ARG A 55 -2.38 -1.62 5.68
CA ARG A 55 -3.80 -2.01 5.71
C ARG A 55 -4.47 -1.38 6.93
N PRO A 56 -4.91 -0.11 6.82
CA PRO A 56 -5.59 0.53 7.94
C PRO A 56 -6.90 -0.18 8.27
N PHE A 57 -7.28 -0.17 9.55
CA PHE A 57 -8.51 -0.80 10.03
C PHE A 57 -9.60 0.22 10.34
N ILE A 58 -10.86 -0.24 10.41
CA ILE A 58 -12.01 0.62 10.68
C ILE A 58 -11.89 1.21 12.09
N GLY A 59 -11.90 2.54 12.19
CA GLY A 59 -11.75 3.26 13.46
C GLY A 59 -10.30 3.58 13.85
N GLU A 60 -9.31 3.24 13.01
CA GLU A 60 -7.92 3.65 13.22
C GLU A 60 -7.75 5.16 13.05
N VAL A 61 -6.93 5.77 13.90
CA VAL A 61 -6.60 7.20 13.83
C VAL A 61 -5.26 7.37 13.14
N LEU A 62 -5.26 8.04 11.98
CA LEU A 62 -4.07 8.32 11.17
C LEU A 62 -3.78 9.82 11.13
N THR A 63 -2.50 10.18 10.99
CA THR A 63 -2.08 11.57 10.78
C THR A 63 -1.53 11.71 9.35
N GLY A 64 -2.05 12.68 8.60
CA GLY A 64 -1.64 12.94 7.22
C GLY A 64 -1.67 14.42 6.89
N LYS A 65 -1.35 14.75 5.64
CA LYS A 65 -1.42 16.09 5.07
C LYS A 65 -2.55 16.17 4.05
N ILE A 66 -3.15 17.33 3.88
CA ILE A 66 -4.12 17.58 2.82
C ILE A 66 -3.36 17.59 1.49
N ALA A 67 -3.74 16.69 0.58
CA ALA A 67 -3.15 16.57 -0.75
C ALA A 67 -3.94 17.36 -1.79
N LYS A 68 -5.26 17.41 -1.66
CA LYS A 68 -6.17 18.15 -2.53
C LYS A 68 -7.47 18.46 -1.79
N SER A 69 -8.03 19.64 -2.05
CA SER A 69 -9.37 20.03 -1.57
C SER A 69 -10.32 20.26 -2.75
N SER A 70 -11.52 19.67 -2.72
CA SER A 70 -12.58 19.96 -3.69
C SER A 70 -13.96 20.07 -3.02
N PRO A 71 -14.98 20.57 -3.72
CA PRO A 71 -16.36 20.56 -3.21
C PRO A 71 -16.86 19.15 -2.85
N ASP A 72 -16.30 18.12 -3.49
CA ASP A 72 -16.67 16.73 -3.25
C ASP A 72 -16.07 16.18 -1.96
N GLY A 73 -15.01 16.79 -1.41
CA GLY A 73 -14.35 16.37 -0.18
C GLY A 73 -12.85 16.65 -0.15
N LEU A 74 -12.17 16.02 0.81
CA LEU A 74 -10.73 16.15 1.03
C LEU A 74 -9.99 14.87 0.65
N TRP A 75 -8.90 15.02 -0.10
CA TRP A 75 -7.94 13.95 -0.31
C TRP A 75 -6.75 14.17 0.61
N LEU A 76 -6.41 13.15 1.38
CA LEU A 76 -5.32 13.15 2.34
C LEU A 76 -4.18 12.26 1.85
N SER A 77 -2.96 12.64 2.22
CA SER A 77 -1.74 11.86 1.99
C SER A 77 -1.01 11.58 3.30
N VAL A 78 -0.58 10.33 3.47
CA VAL A 78 0.32 9.90 4.56
C VAL A 78 1.78 9.79 4.11
N GLY A 79 2.12 10.37 2.95
CA GLY A 79 3.46 10.37 2.38
C GLY A 79 3.61 9.37 1.24
N PHE A 80 3.49 8.07 1.53
CA PHE A 80 3.60 7.01 0.52
C PHE A 80 2.26 6.60 -0.11
N PHE A 81 1.13 7.03 0.47
CA PHE A 81 -0.21 6.76 -0.01
C PHE A 81 -1.03 8.06 0.01
N THR A 82 -1.69 8.37 -1.11
CA THR A 82 -2.37 9.66 -1.35
C THR A 82 -3.87 9.52 -1.60
N ASP A 83 -4.39 8.30 -1.68
CA ASP A 83 -5.78 8.05 -2.08
C ASP A 83 -6.67 7.79 -0.85
N ILE A 84 -6.62 8.71 0.11
CA ILE A 84 -7.47 8.70 1.29
C ILE A 84 -8.50 9.80 1.12
N PHE A 85 -9.77 9.42 0.94
CA PHE A 85 -10.85 10.36 0.71
C PHE A 85 -11.73 10.53 1.93
N VAL A 86 -11.94 11.78 2.33
CA VAL A 86 -12.87 12.16 3.40
C VAL A 86 -14.01 12.97 2.79
N PRO A 87 -15.24 12.43 2.76
CA PRO A 87 -16.37 13.15 2.22
C PRO A 87 -16.88 14.22 3.20
N PRO A 88 -17.59 15.26 2.72
CA PRO A 88 -18.01 16.42 3.52
C PRO A 88 -18.89 16.05 4.73
N HIS A 89 -19.71 15.01 4.60
CA HIS A 89 -20.61 14.56 5.68
C HIS A 89 -19.89 13.90 6.86
N PHE A 90 -18.60 13.59 6.74
CA PHE A 90 -17.77 13.12 7.85
C PHE A 90 -16.87 14.22 8.43
N MET A 91 -16.98 15.45 7.94
CA MET A 91 -16.24 16.59 8.46
C MET A 91 -16.93 17.20 9.70
N GLN A 92 -16.27 18.16 10.33
CA GLN A 92 -16.82 18.86 11.48
C GLN A 92 -18.02 19.72 11.08
N ASP A 93 -19.00 19.84 11.98
CA ASP A 93 -20.16 20.71 11.80
C ASP A 93 -19.72 22.16 11.53
N GLY A 94 -20.28 22.77 10.48
CA GLY A 94 -19.92 24.13 10.05
C GLY A 94 -18.76 24.21 9.05
N THR A 95 -18.27 23.07 8.54
CA THR A 95 -17.31 23.07 7.43
C THR A 95 -18.01 23.49 6.13
N GLU A 96 -17.54 24.57 5.52
CA GLU A 96 -18.03 25.07 4.23
C GLU A 96 -16.92 25.05 3.18
N TRP A 97 -17.30 24.87 1.91
CA TRP A 97 -16.36 24.95 0.80
C TRP A 97 -16.09 26.41 0.44
N ASP A 98 -14.81 26.78 0.41
CA ASP A 98 -14.33 28.09 -0.01
C ASP A 98 -13.51 27.97 -1.30
N GLU A 99 -13.91 28.72 -2.33
CA GLU A 99 -13.22 28.72 -3.61
C GLU A 99 -11.89 29.47 -3.63
N GLU A 100 -11.64 30.38 -2.68
CA GLU A 100 -10.38 31.13 -2.61
C GLU A 100 -9.23 30.30 -2.02
N LEU A 101 -9.54 29.28 -1.21
CA LEU A 101 -8.56 28.45 -0.49
C LEU A 101 -8.32 27.08 -1.14
N LYS A 102 -8.35 27.02 -2.47
CA LYS A 102 -8.08 25.79 -3.23
C LYS A 102 -6.63 25.31 -3.00
N LEU A 103 -6.50 24.08 -2.47
CA LEU A 103 -5.25 23.32 -2.32
C LEU A 103 -5.18 22.20 -3.36
#